data_AF-A0A3L7X4I6-F1
#
_entry.id   AF-A0A3L7X4I6-F1
#
_cell.length_a   1.000
_cell.length_b   1.000
_cell.length_c   1.000
_cell.angle_alpha   90.00
_cell.angle_beta   90.00
_cell.angle_gamma   90.00
#
_symmetry.space_group_name_H-M   'P 1'
#
loop_
_entity.id
_entity.type
_entity.pdbx_description
1 polymer ?
#
loop_
_entity_poly.entity_id
_entity_poly.type
_entity_poly.pdbx_seq_one_letter_code
_entity_poly.pdbx_strand_id
1 'polypeptide(L)'
;MKRRTYFVSFLLVLVLAGCNLPSIPGLPGGIPGNPQLPNLDQLRDLGLPDLGNIPNLPQLGDLPILNVGENAIVYAGPTERRIAVGERVPGTDIVLTAVTDAGAEFQFGGQRALRALGDSLDFDGNWPGVAGITYNLRLRVYLVGKDSVRAAGVHRLLVENIAAQEQNVTPQGTVLKIPYASSANAGERLKGTSLGYVGNAERGAQFSGLPANDFPYRKVGDSLLWRGFLRPDIPIEYNIRVVFYNDTSAQVAGIATLQLP
;
A
#
# COMPACT_ATOMS: atom_id res chain seq x y z
N MET A 1 58.04 -29.30 37.60
CA MET A 1 57.57 -28.98 36.23
C MET A 1 57.20 -27.49 36.21
N LYS A 2 58.02 -26.68 35.50
CA LYS A 2 57.91 -25.26 35.05
C LYS A 2 57.05 -24.27 35.89
N ARG A 3 57.68 -23.32 36.63
CA ARG A 3 58.06 -21.92 36.27
C ARG A 3 56.83 -20.99 36.12
N ARG A 4 56.76 -19.73 36.58
CA ARG A 4 57.65 -18.79 37.27
C ARG A 4 56.75 -17.61 37.71
N THR A 5 57.01 -17.03 38.87
CA THR A 5 56.60 -15.69 39.31
C THR A 5 57.08 -14.61 38.31
N TYR A 6 56.39 -13.47 38.16
CA TYR A 6 56.93 -12.10 38.31
C TYR A 6 55.87 -11.01 38.00
N PHE A 7 55.73 -10.11 38.98
CA PHE A 7 55.22 -8.73 38.91
C PHE A 7 55.90 -7.91 37.81
N VAL A 8 55.18 -7.05 37.08
CA VAL A 8 55.69 -5.77 36.57
C VAL A 8 54.54 -4.75 36.45
N SER A 9 54.62 -3.70 37.27
CA SER A 9 53.94 -2.40 37.10
C SER A 9 54.32 -1.73 35.77
N PHE A 10 53.41 -0.99 35.14
CA PHE A 10 53.78 0.31 34.58
C PHE A 10 52.60 1.28 34.54
N LEU A 11 52.86 2.44 35.12
CA LEU A 11 52.06 3.66 35.24
C LEU A 11 52.40 4.58 34.05
N LEU A 12 51.54 5.57 33.77
CA LEU A 12 51.87 6.85 33.09
C LEU A 12 51.93 6.76 31.54
N VAL A 13 51.49 7.71 30.68
CA VAL A 13 51.24 9.16 30.71
C VAL A 13 50.17 9.53 29.64
N LEU A 14 49.48 10.66 29.86
CA LEU A 14 48.69 11.49 28.94
C LEU A 14 49.13 11.54 27.46
N VAL A 15 48.15 11.70 26.55
CA VAL A 15 48.13 12.79 25.53
C VAL A 15 46.69 13.20 25.23
N LEU A 16 46.43 14.51 25.35
CA LEU A 16 45.26 15.23 24.83
C LEU A 16 45.24 15.20 23.28
N ALA A 17 44.13 14.78 22.67
CA ALA A 17 43.71 15.26 21.36
C ALA A 17 42.26 14.80 21.11
N GLY A 18 41.39 15.74 20.73
CA GLY A 18 39.99 15.45 20.45
C GLY A 18 39.82 14.46 19.31
N CYS A 19 38.82 13.59 19.43
CA CYS A 19 38.13 12.93 18.33
C CYS A 19 36.92 12.16 18.88
N ASN A 20 35.76 12.49 18.34
CA ASN A 20 34.57 11.66 18.12
C ASN A 20 34.05 10.77 19.26
N LEU A 21 32.78 11.02 19.59
CA LEU A 21 31.91 10.10 20.32
C LEU A 21 32.03 8.67 19.74
N PRO A 22 32.16 7.63 20.60
CA PRO A 22 32.23 6.26 20.15
C PRO A 22 30.89 5.86 19.49
N SER A 23 31.00 5.41 18.24
CA SER A 23 29.94 4.76 17.49
C SER A 23 29.33 3.64 18.32
N ILE A 24 28.06 3.77 18.66
CA ILE A 24 27.28 2.70 19.29
C ILE A 24 27.18 1.57 18.25
N PRO A 25 27.58 0.33 18.58
CA PRO A 25 27.46 -0.82 17.70
C PRO A 25 26.02 -1.03 17.24
N GLY A 26 25.87 -1.35 15.96
CA GLY A 26 24.59 -1.40 15.25
C GLY A 26 23.52 -2.23 15.96
N LEU A 27 22.31 -1.68 15.94
CA LEU A 27 21.10 -2.44 16.20
C LEU A 27 21.00 -3.56 15.15
N PRO A 28 20.90 -4.83 15.55
CA PRO A 28 20.56 -5.90 14.63
C PRO A 28 19.05 -5.85 14.35
N GLY A 29 18.71 -6.07 13.07
CA GLY A 29 17.42 -6.64 12.69
C GLY A 29 16.33 -5.64 12.36
N GLY A 30 16.34 -5.19 11.10
CA GLY A 30 15.09 -4.84 10.44
C GLY A 30 14.12 -6.02 10.55
N ILE A 31 12.87 -5.71 10.90
CA ILE A 31 11.79 -6.69 10.93
C ILE A 31 11.64 -7.24 9.50
N PRO A 32 11.74 -8.56 9.27
CA PRO A 32 11.40 -9.16 7.98
C PRO A 32 9.94 -8.84 7.68
N GLY A 33 9.66 -8.24 6.52
CA GLY A 33 8.30 -8.02 6.04
C GLY A 33 7.75 -6.59 6.11
N ASN A 34 8.56 -5.57 6.45
CA ASN A 34 8.16 -4.19 6.19
C ASN A 34 8.89 -3.66 4.95
N PRO A 35 8.30 -3.77 3.73
CA PRO A 35 8.95 -3.25 2.53
C PRO A 35 9.12 -1.74 2.68
N GLN A 36 10.35 -1.27 2.47
CA GLN A 36 10.59 0.14 2.23
C GLN A 36 9.73 0.55 1.03
N LEU A 37 8.78 1.45 1.27
CA LEU A 37 7.88 1.93 0.21
C LEU A 37 8.74 2.46 -0.96
N PRO A 38 8.35 2.20 -2.22
CA PRO A 38 9.00 2.78 -3.38
C PRO A 38 9.11 4.30 -3.24
N ASN A 39 10.17 4.89 -3.80
CA ASN A 39 10.30 6.35 -3.86
C ASN A 39 9.07 6.96 -4.57
N LEU A 40 8.58 8.10 -4.09
CA LEU A 40 7.41 8.82 -4.64
C LEU A 40 7.51 9.05 -6.15
N ASP A 41 8.71 9.24 -6.70
CA ASP A 41 8.91 9.42 -8.14
C ASP A 41 8.61 8.15 -8.96
N GLN A 42 8.83 6.95 -8.41
CA GLN A 42 8.46 5.68 -9.05
C GLN A 42 6.96 5.39 -8.96
N LEU A 43 6.26 6.00 -8.00
CA LEU A 43 4.81 5.89 -7.85
C LEU A 43 4.04 6.78 -8.86
N ARG A 44 4.67 7.84 -9.38
CA ARG A 44 4.06 8.74 -10.39
C ARG A 44 3.81 8.04 -11.73
N ASP A 45 4.70 7.14 -12.14
CA ASP A 45 4.56 6.31 -13.35
C ASP A 45 3.43 5.26 -13.25
N LEU A 46 2.82 5.10 -12.07
CA LEU A 46 1.70 4.19 -11.82
C LEU A 46 0.33 4.85 -12.03
N GLY A 47 0.28 6.10 -12.50
CA GLY A 47 -0.99 6.82 -12.74
C GLY A 47 -1.73 7.21 -11.46
N LEU A 48 -1.02 7.31 -10.34
CA LEU A 48 -1.55 7.82 -9.08
C LEU A 48 -1.64 9.35 -9.12
N PRO A 49 -2.64 9.96 -8.48
CA PRO A 49 -2.74 11.41 -8.39
C PRO A 49 -1.54 11.98 -7.61
N ASP A 50 -0.92 13.04 -8.14
CA ASP A 50 0.10 13.81 -7.40
C ASP A 50 -0.59 14.75 -6.41
N LEU A 51 -0.50 14.41 -5.14
CA LEU A 51 -1.18 15.09 -4.05
C LEU A 51 -0.25 15.99 -3.23
N GLY A 52 1.06 16.05 -3.55
CA GLY A 52 2.08 16.66 -2.70
C GLY A 52 1.92 18.17 -2.45
N ASN A 53 1.12 18.86 -3.26
CA ASN A 53 0.90 20.30 -3.15
C ASN A 53 -0.34 20.69 -2.34
N ILE A 54 -1.13 19.72 -1.86
CA ILE A 54 -2.31 20.03 -1.05
C ILE A 54 -1.88 20.15 0.42
N PRO A 55 -2.14 21.30 1.08
CA PRO A 55 -1.74 21.50 2.47
C PRO A 55 -2.52 20.56 3.41
N ASN A 56 -1.85 20.09 4.46
CA ASN A 56 -2.46 19.31 5.55
C ASN A 56 -3.23 18.06 5.07
N LEU A 57 -2.68 17.37 4.06
CA LEU A 57 -3.22 16.08 3.67
C LEU A 57 -3.02 15.03 4.75
N PRO A 58 -4.06 14.21 5.02
CA PRO A 58 -3.93 13.03 5.85
C PRO A 58 -2.81 12.10 5.35
N GLN A 59 -2.12 11.47 6.29
CA GLN A 59 -1.01 10.56 6.06
C GLN A 59 -1.42 9.12 6.42
N LEU A 60 -0.71 8.11 5.88
CA LEU A 60 -1.00 6.70 6.17
C LEU A 60 -0.93 6.35 7.67
N GLY A 61 -0.15 7.12 8.45
CA GLY A 61 -0.06 7.00 9.90
C GLY A 61 -1.31 7.45 10.65
N ASP A 62 -2.18 8.23 10.03
CA ASP A 62 -3.45 8.70 10.62
C ASP A 62 -4.56 7.63 10.56
N LEU A 63 -4.31 6.52 9.85
CA LEU A 63 -5.24 5.40 9.71
C LEU A 63 -5.03 4.35 10.81
N PRO A 64 -6.11 3.77 11.35
CA PRO A 64 -6.03 2.79 12.42
C PRO A 64 -5.27 1.54 11.96
N ILE A 65 -4.35 1.07 12.81
CA ILE A 65 -3.61 -0.19 12.58
C ILE A 65 -4.62 -1.34 12.62
N LEU A 66 -4.56 -2.18 11.58
CA LEU A 66 -5.44 -3.35 11.47
C LEU A 66 -4.65 -4.61 11.84
N ASN A 67 -5.30 -5.50 12.58
CA ASN A 67 -4.76 -6.85 12.81
C ASN A 67 -5.00 -7.67 11.55
N VAL A 68 -3.92 -8.08 10.88
CA VAL A 68 -4.00 -8.80 9.61
C VAL A 68 -3.81 -10.29 9.87
N GLY A 69 -4.84 -11.08 9.60
CA GLY A 69 -4.74 -12.54 9.61
C GLY A 69 -3.88 -13.08 8.47
N GLU A 70 -3.48 -14.36 8.56
CA GLU A 70 -2.66 -15.03 7.54
C GLU A 70 -3.31 -15.01 6.15
N ASN A 71 -4.62 -15.26 6.09
CA ASN A 71 -5.42 -15.26 4.86
C ASN A 71 -6.11 -13.92 4.59
N ALA A 72 -5.45 -12.79 4.85
CA ALA A 72 -5.97 -11.46 4.58
C ALA A 72 -4.95 -10.56 3.90
N ILE A 73 -5.39 -9.63 3.06
CA ILE A 73 -4.54 -8.65 2.38
C ILE A 73 -4.96 -7.24 2.77
N VAL A 74 -3.97 -6.35 2.93
CA VAL A 74 -4.20 -4.93 3.16
C VAL A 74 -3.69 -4.15 1.95
N TYR A 75 -4.56 -3.31 1.41
CA TYR A 75 -4.18 -2.27 0.46
C TYR A 75 -4.19 -0.94 1.19
N ALA A 76 -3.15 -0.14 1.01
CA ALA A 76 -3.08 1.18 1.61
C ALA A 76 -2.29 2.14 0.73
N GLY A 77 -2.70 3.39 0.70
CA GLY A 77 -2.03 4.38 -0.13
C GLY A 77 -2.80 5.70 -0.27
N PRO A 78 -2.25 6.63 -1.08
CA PRO A 78 -2.94 7.85 -1.46
C PRO A 78 -4.17 7.58 -2.33
N THR A 79 -5.18 8.44 -2.21
CA THR A 79 -6.37 8.42 -3.05
C THR A 79 -6.91 9.84 -3.28
N GLU A 80 -7.55 10.05 -4.42
CA GLU A 80 -8.24 11.30 -4.79
C GLU A 80 -9.61 10.96 -5.34
N ARG A 81 -10.59 11.83 -5.05
CA ARG A 81 -11.98 11.66 -5.45
C ARG A 81 -12.56 12.98 -5.93
N ARG A 82 -13.21 12.91 -7.09
CA ARG A 82 -14.32 13.80 -7.42
C ARG A 82 -15.60 13.14 -6.95
N ILE A 83 -16.43 13.86 -6.21
CA ILE A 83 -17.71 13.40 -5.67
C ILE A 83 -18.77 14.36 -6.23
N ALA A 84 -19.68 13.87 -7.06
CA ALA A 84 -20.78 14.66 -7.61
C ALA A 84 -21.96 14.77 -6.62
N VAL A 85 -22.81 15.77 -6.78
CA VAL A 85 -24.06 15.87 -6.01
C VAL A 85 -24.92 14.64 -6.30
N GLY A 86 -25.43 14.00 -5.25
CA GLY A 86 -26.13 12.71 -5.27
C GLY A 86 -25.21 11.49 -5.22
N GLU A 87 -23.89 11.68 -5.33
CA GLU A 87 -22.92 10.58 -5.32
C GLU A 87 -22.50 10.22 -3.89
N ARG A 88 -22.33 8.91 -3.68
CA ARG A 88 -21.74 8.33 -2.47
C ARG A 88 -20.24 8.14 -2.67
N VAL A 89 -19.44 8.45 -1.64
CA VAL A 89 -18.03 8.08 -1.62
C VAL A 89 -17.91 6.55 -1.55
N PRO A 90 -17.26 5.89 -2.53
CA PRO A 90 -17.20 4.43 -2.60
C PRO A 90 -16.74 3.78 -1.30
N GLY A 91 -17.48 2.76 -0.85
CA GLY A 91 -17.16 2.00 0.36
C GLY A 91 -17.57 2.64 1.67
N THR A 92 -18.29 3.76 1.64
CA THR A 92 -18.72 4.50 2.82
C THR A 92 -20.21 4.80 2.76
N ASP A 93 -20.76 5.37 3.83
CA ASP A 93 -22.10 5.95 3.87
C ASP A 93 -22.12 7.47 3.61
N ILE A 94 -20.97 8.04 3.22
CA ILE A 94 -20.81 9.47 2.97
C ILE A 94 -21.40 9.82 1.62
N VAL A 95 -22.38 10.73 1.58
CA VAL A 95 -23.04 11.18 0.35
C VAL A 95 -22.97 12.70 0.23
N LEU A 96 -22.57 13.22 -0.92
CA LEU A 96 -22.70 14.65 -1.21
C LEU A 96 -24.13 14.94 -1.62
N THR A 97 -24.90 15.67 -0.81
CA THR A 97 -26.33 15.90 -1.06
C THR A 97 -26.60 17.21 -1.78
N ALA A 98 -25.77 18.24 -1.59
CA ALA A 98 -25.88 19.52 -2.27
C ALA A 98 -24.55 20.29 -2.24
N VAL A 99 -24.40 21.26 -3.13
CA VAL A 99 -23.41 22.34 -2.96
C VAL A 99 -24.16 23.67 -2.98
N THR A 100 -23.85 24.52 -1.99
CA THR A 100 -24.49 25.82 -1.75
C THR A 100 -23.44 26.90 -1.62
N ASP A 101 -23.86 28.16 -1.54
CA ASP A 101 -22.96 29.30 -1.30
C ASP A 101 -22.25 29.20 0.07
N ALA A 102 -22.83 28.46 1.03
CA ALA A 102 -22.23 28.24 2.35
C ALA A 102 -21.19 27.10 2.36
N GLY A 103 -21.17 26.25 1.33
CA GLY A 103 -20.29 25.09 1.24
C GLY A 103 -20.99 23.83 0.71
N ALA A 104 -20.30 22.70 0.81
CA ALA A 104 -20.80 21.40 0.37
C ALA A 104 -21.54 20.69 1.52
N GLU A 105 -22.74 20.21 1.25
CA GLU A 105 -23.54 19.47 2.22
C GLU A 105 -23.33 17.98 2.03
N PHE A 106 -22.84 17.32 3.07
CA PHE A 106 -22.68 15.88 3.11
C PHE A 106 -23.65 15.23 4.09
N GLN A 107 -23.98 13.98 3.84
CA GLN A 107 -24.68 13.12 4.77
C GLN A 107 -23.74 12.02 5.27
N PHE A 108 -23.68 11.81 6.58
CA PHE A 108 -22.91 10.76 7.27
C PHE A 108 -23.86 9.98 8.15
N GLY A 109 -24.03 8.67 7.96
CA GLY A 109 -24.93 7.87 8.79
C GLY A 109 -26.36 8.43 8.89
N GLY A 110 -26.85 9.06 7.81
CA GLY A 110 -28.15 9.73 7.81
C GLY A 110 -28.14 11.21 8.27
N GLN A 111 -27.08 11.69 8.90
CA GLN A 111 -26.99 13.04 9.45
C GLN A 111 -26.35 14.02 8.48
N ARG A 112 -26.96 15.20 8.32
CA ARG A 112 -26.45 16.27 7.46
C ARG A 112 -25.32 17.04 8.15
N ALA A 113 -24.26 17.34 7.41
CA ALA A 113 -23.15 18.17 7.85
C ALA A 113 -22.61 19.03 6.69
N LEU A 114 -22.40 20.32 6.96
CA LEU A 114 -21.75 21.23 6.01
C LEU A 114 -20.23 21.03 6.05
N ARG A 115 -19.59 21.12 4.89
CA ARG A 115 -18.14 20.98 4.70
C ARG A 115 -17.63 22.09 3.78
N ALA A 116 -16.57 22.74 4.21
CA ALA A 116 -15.84 23.75 3.47
C ALA A 116 -14.49 23.23 2.98
N LEU A 117 -13.76 24.08 2.26
CA LEU A 117 -12.38 23.83 1.90
C LEU A 117 -11.54 23.57 3.16
N GLY A 118 -10.78 22.48 3.17
CA GLY A 118 -9.96 22.07 4.30
C GLY A 118 -10.66 21.19 5.33
N ASP A 119 -11.97 20.95 5.22
CA ASP A 119 -12.66 20.02 6.12
C ASP A 119 -12.40 18.56 5.75
N SER A 120 -12.63 17.66 6.70
CA SER A 120 -12.41 16.22 6.51
C SER A 120 -13.67 15.46 6.09
N LEU A 121 -13.44 14.39 5.32
CA LEU A 121 -14.40 13.32 5.05
C LEU A 121 -13.76 12.01 5.50
N ASP A 122 -13.99 11.67 6.76
CA ASP A 122 -13.38 10.52 7.42
C ASP A 122 -14.38 9.39 7.59
N PHE A 123 -13.92 8.15 7.38
CA PHE A 123 -14.74 6.96 7.58
C PHE A 123 -13.89 5.85 8.18
N ASP A 124 -14.46 5.13 9.15
CA ASP A 124 -13.94 3.88 9.68
C ASP A 124 -15.09 2.89 9.80
N GLY A 125 -14.97 1.73 9.16
CA GLY A 125 -16.00 0.71 9.30
C GLY A 125 -15.85 -0.43 8.31
N ASN A 126 -16.86 -1.28 8.29
CA ASN A 126 -16.96 -2.36 7.32
C ASN A 126 -17.44 -1.82 5.97
N TRP A 127 -17.00 -2.44 4.88
CA TRP A 127 -17.57 -2.15 3.57
C TRP A 127 -19.05 -2.55 3.56
N PRO A 128 -19.97 -1.64 3.17
CA PRO A 128 -21.40 -1.95 3.18
C PRO A 128 -21.74 -3.15 2.28
N GLY A 129 -22.44 -4.14 2.83
CA GLY A 129 -22.93 -5.29 2.07
C GLY A 129 -21.90 -6.39 1.78
N VAL A 130 -20.66 -6.28 2.26
CA VAL A 130 -19.62 -7.30 2.04
C VAL A 130 -18.94 -7.70 3.35
N ALA A 131 -19.08 -8.97 3.70
CA ALA A 131 -18.44 -9.52 4.90
C ALA A 131 -16.92 -9.66 4.73
N GLY A 132 -16.18 -9.42 5.82
CA GLY A 132 -14.72 -9.56 5.85
C GLY A 132 -13.97 -8.47 5.08
N ILE A 133 -14.57 -7.30 4.91
CA ILE A 133 -13.90 -6.12 4.35
C ILE A 133 -14.00 -4.97 5.34
N THR A 134 -12.86 -4.46 5.78
CA THR A 134 -12.75 -3.25 6.59
C THR A 134 -12.15 -2.13 5.74
N TYR A 135 -12.73 -0.94 5.82
CA TYR A 135 -12.30 0.24 5.09
C TYR A 135 -12.12 1.44 6.01
N ASN A 136 -10.94 2.03 5.95
CA ASN A 136 -10.60 3.27 6.65
C ASN A 136 -10.19 4.31 5.62
N LEU A 137 -10.76 5.49 5.76
CA LEU A 137 -10.60 6.58 4.81
C LEU A 137 -10.39 7.88 5.58
N ARG A 138 -9.39 8.65 5.16
CA ARG A 138 -9.19 10.03 5.60
C ARG A 138 -9.03 10.90 4.38
N LEU A 139 -9.97 11.79 4.14
CA LEU A 139 -9.93 12.73 3.02
C LEU A 139 -10.00 14.16 3.52
N ARG A 140 -9.36 15.05 2.75
CA ARG A 140 -9.39 16.50 2.92
C ARG A 140 -10.04 17.11 1.69
N VAL A 141 -11.08 17.93 1.88
CA VAL A 141 -11.69 18.72 0.81
C VAL A 141 -10.69 19.77 0.35
N TYR A 142 -10.35 19.78 -0.94
CA TYR A 142 -9.42 20.77 -1.51
C TYR A 142 -10.02 21.55 -2.69
N LEU A 143 -11.23 21.20 -3.12
CA LEU A 143 -12.00 22.00 -4.08
C LEU A 143 -13.51 21.79 -3.85
N VAL A 144 -14.25 22.88 -3.75
CA VAL A 144 -15.73 22.88 -3.80
C VAL A 144 -16.14 23.56 -5.11
N GLY A 145 -16.68 22.77 -6.04
CA GLY A 145 -17.21 23.24 -7.31
C GLY A 145 -18.72 23.47 -7.25
N LYS A 146 -19.36 23.75 -8.39
CA LYS A 146 -20.81 24.02 -8.44
C LYS A 146 -21.68 22.78 -8.18
N ASP A 147 -21.21 21.62 -8.63
CA ASP A 147 -21.97 20.36 -8.66
C ASP A 147 -21.18 19.18 -8.09
N SER A 148 -19.99 19.46 -7.54
CA SER A 148 -19.06 18.43 -7.11
C SER A 148 -18.02 18.97 -6.13
N VAL A 149 -17.46 18.06 -5.35
CA VAL A 149 -16.34 18.30 -4.44
C VAL A 149 -15.16 17.46 -4.90
N ARG A 150 -13.93 18.00 -4.81
CA ARG A 150 -12.72 17.18 -4.85
C ARG A 150 -12.10 17.05 -3.48
N ALA A 151 -11.76 15.82 -3.14
CA ALA A 151 -11.14 15.47 -1.88
C ALA A 151 -9.98 14.49 -2.09
N ALA A 152 -8.93 14.63 -1.29
CA ALA A 152 -7.71 13.84 -1.41
C ALA A 152 -7.20 13.43 -0.03
N GLY A 153 -6.50 12.31 0.05
CA GLY A 153 -5.93 11.82 1.30
C GLY A 153 -5.47 10.39 1.17
N VAL A 154 -5.75 9.58 2.20
CA VAL A 154 -5.29 8.19 2.29
C VAL A 154 -6.42 7.24 2.63
N HIS A 155 -6.21 5.98 2.28
CA HIS A 155 -7.09 4.89 2.69
C HIS A 155 -6.33 3.62 3.08
N ARG A 156 -7.05 2.74 3.77
CA ARG A 156 -6.63 1.37 4.09
C ARG A 156 -7.83 0.45 3.89
N LEU A 157 -7.67 -0.56 3.06
CA LEU A 157 -8.66 -1.59 2.77
C LEU A 157 -8.09 -2.94 3.20
N LEU A 158 -8.70 -3.57 4.18
CA LEU A 158 -8.43 -4.95 4.56
C LEU A 158 -9.46 -5.85 3.88
N VAL A 159 -8.99 -6.87 3.18
CA VAL A 159 -9.81 -7.95 2.64
C VAL A 159 -9.39 -9.25 3.30
N GLU A 160 -10.30 -9.85 4.05
CA GLU A 160 -10.10 -11.13 4.72
C GLU A 160 -10.57 -12.30 3.86
N ASN A 161 -10.11 -13.50 4.21
CA ASN A 161 -10.46 -14.77 3.57
C ASN A 161 -10.09 -14.80 2.08
N ILE A 162 -8.91 -14.28 1.73
CA ILE A 162 -8.44 -14.29 0.35
C ILE A 162 -8.21 -15.73 -0.14
N ALA A 163 -8.65 -15.99 -1.37
CA ALA A 163 -8.47 -17.26 -2.05
C ALA A 163 -8.31 -16.95 -3.55
N ALA A 164 -7.15 -16.39 -3.91
CA ALA A 164 -6.90 -15.88 -5.24
C ALA A 164 -7.02 -16.97 -6.31
N GLN A 165 -7.86 -16.73 -7.30
CA GLN A 165 -8.07 -17.62 -8.44
C GLN A 165 -7.95 -16.83 -9.73
N GLU A 166 -7.00 -17.23 -10.57
CA GLU A 166 -6.82 -16.62 -11.88
C GLU A 166 -8.01 -16.96 -12.78
N GLN A 167 -8.59 -15.92 -13.36
CA GLN A 167 -9.70 -16.05 -14.29
C GLN A 167 -9.73 -14.81 -15.18
N ASN A 168 -10.15 -14.98 -16.44
CA ASN A 168 -10.31 -13.85 -17.35
C ASN A 168 -11.57 -13.04 -17.01
N VAL A 169 -11.49 -12.25 -15.92
CA VAL A 169 -12.51 -11.32 -15.47
C VAL A 169 -11.92 -9.91 -15.43
N THR A 170 -12.70 -8.94 -15.86
CA THR A 170 -12.33 -7.52 -15.82
C THR A 170 -13.21 -6.82 -14.79
N PRO A 171 -12.64 -6.13 -13.79
CA PRO A 171 -13.39 -5.27 -12.88
C PRO A 171 -14.25 -4.23 -13.62
N GLN A 172 -15.53 -4.11 -13.26
CA GLN A 172 -16.50 -3.19 -13.87
C GLN A 172 -17.27 -2.39 -12.81
N GLY A 173 -17.99 -1.35 -13.24
CA GLY A 173 -18.81 -0.53 -12.34
C GLY A 173 -17.97 0.29 -11.37
N THR A 174 -18.32 0.23 -10.09
CA THR A 174 -17.57 0.88 -9.01
C THR A 174 -16.25 0.17 -8.78
N VAL A 175 -15.17 0.76 -9.29
CA VAL A 175 -13.82 0.23 -9.12
C VAL A 175 -12.98 1.11 -8.18
N LEU A 176 -12.16 0.43 -7.39
CA LEU A 176 -11.19 1.03 -6.50
C LEU A 176 -9.79 0.73 -7.02
N LYS A 177 -9.09 1.77 -7.48
CA LYS A 177 -7.67 1.69 -7.88
C LYS A 177 -6.78 2.03 -6.69
N ILE A 178 -5.88 1.12 -6.34
CA ILE A 178 -5.04 1.24 -5.14
C ILE A 178 -3.60 0.87 -5.47
N PRO A 179 -2.60 1.59 -4.91
CA PRO A 179 -1.23 1.11 -4.93
C PRO A 179 -1.13 -0.30 -4.33
N TYR A 180 -0.34 -1.14 -4.98
CA TYR A 180 -0.04 -2.47 -4.51
C TYR A 180 1.46 -2.70 -4.58
N ALA A 181 2.01 -3.21 -3.50
CA ALA A 181 3.38 -3.69 -3.44
C ALA A 181 3.39 -5.02 -2.68
N SER A 182 4.14 -5.98 -3.19
CA SER A 182 4.33 -7.27 -2.52
C SER A 182 5.73 -7.80 -2.78
N SER A 183 6.17 -8.66 -1.89
CA SER A 183 7.33 -9.52 -2.12
C SER A 183 6.90 -10.98 -2.13
N ALA A 184 7.74 -11.84 -2.68
CA ALA A 184 7.65 -13.29 -2.55
C ALA A 184 9.08 -13.84 -2.45
N ASN A 185 9.32 -14.75 -1.52
CA ASN A 185 10.55 -15.53 -1.53
C ASN A 185 10.53 -16.54 -2.68
N ALA A 186 11.69 -17.08 -3.03
CA ALA A 186 11.77 -18.18 -3.98
C ALA A 186 10.93 -19.37 -3.50
N GLY A 187 10.03 -19.85 -4.35
CA GLY A 187 9.05 -20.89 -4.05
C GLY A 187 7.71 -20.38 -3.51
N GLU A 188 7.58 -19.08 -3.20
CA GLU A 188 6.34 -18.49 -2.67
C GLU A 188 5.53 -17.76 -3.74
N ARG A 189 4.26 -17.49 -3.41
CA ARG A 189 3.34 -16.71 -4.24
C ARG A 189 3.31 -15.25 -3.82
N LEU A 190 3.14 -14.37 -4.81
CA LEU A 190 2.77 -12.99 -4.58
C LEU A 190 1.36 -12.94 -3.97
N LYS A 191 1.24 -12.23 -2.84
CA LYS A 191 0.03 -12.23 -2.02
C LYS A 191 -1.18 -11.69 -2.80
N GLY A 192 -2.27 -12.46 -2.80
CA GLY A 192 -3.49 -12.11 -3.56
C GLY A 192 -3.44 -12.47 -5.05
N THR A 193 -2.44 -13.22 -5.50
CA THR A 193 -2.35 -13.73 -6.88
C THR A 193 -2.01 -15.23 -6.92
N SER A 194 -2.12 -15.86 -8.09
CA SER A 194 -1.54 -17.19 -8.34
C SER A 194 -0.07 -17.15 -8.77
N LEU A 195 0.50 -15.96 -9.01
CA LEU A 195 1.87 -15.79 -9.48
C LEU A 195 2.87 -16.19 -8.41
N GLY A 196 3.85 -17.02 -8.76
CA GLY A 196 4.90 -17.46 -7.84
C GLY A 196 6.29 -17.06 -8.30
N TYR A 197 7.16 -16.65 -7.38
CA TYR A 197 8.56 -16.39 -7.69
C TYR A 197 9.35 -17.69 -7.63
N VAL A 198 10.02 -18.06 -8.72
CA VAL A 198 10.80 -19.31 -8.78
C VAL A 198 12.25 -19.07 -8.36
N GLY A 199 12.83 -17.95 -8.80
CA GLY A 199 14.22 -17.62 -8.55
C GLY A 199 14.80 -16.69 -9.62
N ASN A 200 16.09 -16.45 -9.51
CA ASN A 200 16.85 -15.62 -10.44
C ASN A 200 17.55 -16.49 -11.50
N ALA A 201 17.62 -16.00 -12.72
CA ALA A 201 18.35 -16.60 -13.83
C ALA A 201 19.02 -15.50 -14.67
N GLU A 202 19.93 -15.89 -15.58
CA GLU A 202 20.62 -14.96 -16.50
C GLU A 202 19.65 -14.05 -17.28
N ARG A 203 18.45 -14.56 -17.57
CA ARG A 203 17.40 -13.83 -18.32
C ARG A 203 16.56 -12.90 -17.45
N GLY A 204 16.58 -13.04 -16.14
CA GLY A 204 15.84 -12.24 -15.17
C GLY A 204 15.15 -13.08 -14.08
N ALA A 205 14.25 -12.46 -13.35
CA ALA A 205 13.36 -13.13 -12.39
C ALA A 205 12.45 -14.11 -13.11
N GLN A 206 12.47 -15.38 -12.71
CA GLN A 206 11.55 -16.39 -13.21
C GLN A 206 10.28 -16.42 -12.38
N PHE A 207 9.12 -16.35 -13.06
CA PHE A 207 7.81 -16.45 -12.45
C PHE A 207 7.05 -17.69 -12.93
N SER A 208 6.21 -18.21 -12.05
CA SER A 208 5.24 -19.29 -12.28
C SER A 208 3.81 -18.75 -12.15
N GLY A 209 2.82 -19.54 -12.58
CA GLY A 209 1.41 -19.12 -12.57
C GLY A 209 1.07 -18.09 -13.66
N LEU A 210 1.92 -17.94 -14.67
CA LEU A 210 1.64 -17.14 -15.86
C LEU A 210 0.75 -17.92 -16.83
N PRO A 211 0.04 -17.24 -17.75
CA PRO A 211 -0.73 -17.89 -18.81
C PRO A 211 0.10 -18.90 -19.60
N ALA A 212 -0.56 -19.95 -20.11
CA ALA A 212 0.10 -20.96 -20.92
C ALA A 212 0.82 -20.32 -22.12
N ASN A 213 2.09 -20.69 -22.31
CA ASN A 213 3.01 -20.15 -23.33
C ASN A 213 3.51 -18.72 -23.12
N ASP A 214 3.19 -18.06 -21.99
CA ASP A 214 3.81 -16.78 -21.67
C ASP A 214 5.30 -16.97 -21.33
N PHE A 215 6.11 -15.98 -21.68
CA PHE A 215 7.54 -16.00 -21.39
C PHE A 215 7.74 -15.91 -19.87
N PRO A 216 8.52 -16.78 -19.21
CA PRO A 216 8.51 -16.84 -17.74
C PRO A 216 9.47 -15.85 -17.05
N TYR A 217 10.32 -15.16 -17.79
CA TYR A 217 11.33 -14.26 -17.22
C TYR A 217 10.90 -12.80 -17.28
N ARG A 218 11.21 -12.04 -16.24
CA ARG A 218 10.98 -10.60 -16.12
C ARG A 218 12.22 -9.91 -15.57
N LYS A 219 12.64 -8.81 -16.17
CA LYS A 219 13.67 -7.89 -15.65
C LYS A 219 13.00 -6.78 -14.83
N VAL A 220 13.81 -6.00 -14.11
CA VAL A 220 13.33 -4.79 -13.43
C VAL A 220 12.67 -3.87 -14.45
N GLY A 221 11.47 -3.40 -14.13
CA GLY A 221 10.62 -2.59 -15.00
C GLY A 221 9.63 -3.39 -15.86
N ASP A 222 9.85 -4.70 -16.08
CA ASP A 222 8.94 -5.52 -16.88
C ASP A 222 7.61 -5.73 -16.15
N SER A 223 6.53 -5.77 -16.93
CA SER A 223 5.17 -5.88 -16.44
C SER A 223 4.76 -7.33 -16.16
N LEU A 224 3.93 -7.49 -15.14
CA LEU A 224 3.15 -8.66 -14.80
C LEU A 224 1.69 -8.22 -14.73
N LEU A 225 0.85 -8.83 -15.56
CA LEU A 225 -0.59 -8.63 -15.52
C LEU A 225 -1.22 -9.89 -14.93
N TRP A 226 -2.06 -9.71 -13.92
CA TRP A 226 -2.85 -10.79 -13.34
C TRP A 226 -4.31 -10.37 -13.25
N ARG A 227 -5.22 -11.28 -13.62
CA ARG A 227 -6.67 -11.06 -13.55
C ARG A 227 -7.34 -12.25 -12.92
N GLY A 228 -8.37 -11.99 -12.13
CA GLY A 228 -9.10 -13.04 -11.48
C GLY A 228 -9.96 -12.54 -10.34
N PHE A 229 -10.15 -13.43 -9.39
CA PHE A 229 -10.92 -13.20 -8.18
C PHE A 229 -9.96 -13.21 -7.00
N LEU A 230 -9.95 -12.16 -6.19
CA LEU A 230 -9.25 -12.16 -4.89
C LEU A 230 -9.99 -13.06 -3.88
N ARG A 231 -11.32 -13.02 -4.00
CA ARG A 231 -12.35 -13.88 -3.42
C ARG A 231 -13.43 -14.09 -4.48
N PRO A 232 -14.29 -15.12 -4.38
CA PRO A 232 -15.36 -15.36 -5.34
C PRO A 232 -16.26 -14.14 -5.63
N ASP A 233 -16.36 -13.20 -4.69
CA ASP A 233 -17.16 -11.98 -4.76
C ASP A 233 -16.37 -10.70 -5.12
N ILE A 234 -15.05 -10.78 -5.31
CA ILE A 234 -14.19 -9.60 -5.54
C ILE A 234 -13.32 -9.82 -6.79
N PRO A 235 -13.80 -9.38 -7.97
CA PRO A 235 -12.97 -9.28 -9.17
C PRO A 235 -11.82 -8.30 -8.96
N ILE A 236 -10.64 -8.66 -9.42
CA ILE A 236 -9.44 -7.83 -9.32
C ILE A 236 -8.54 -7.97 -10.54
N GLU A 237 -7.91 -6.86 -10.91
CA GLU A 237 -6.80 -6.81 -11.85
C GLU A 237 -5.57 -6.22 -11.15
N TYR A 238 -4.43 -6.92 -11.25
CA TYR A 238 -3.13 -6.40 -10.87
C TYR A 238 -2.34 -6.04 -12.12
N ASN A 239 -1.99 -4.76 -12.26
CA ASN A 239 -1.04 -4.27 -13.23
C ASN A 239 0.22 -3.83 -12.48
N ILE A 240 1.19 -4.74 -12.39
CA ILE A 240 2.36 -4.61 -11.54
C ILE A 240 3.64 -4.78 -12.34
N ARG A 241 4.75 -4.29 -11.82
CA ARG A 241 6.07 -4.39 -12.43
C ARG A 241 7.06 -4.96 -11.43
N VAL A 242 8.06 -5.66 -11.94
CA VAL A 242 9.20 -6.09 -11.13
C VAL A 242 10.02 -4.86 -10.74
N VAL A 243 10.20 -4.66 -9.44
CA VAL A 243 11.00 -3.54 -8.89
C VAL A 243 12.39 -4.02 -8.50
N PHE A 244 12.47 -5.24 -7.98
CA PHE A 244 13.72 -5.85 -7.52
C PHE A 244 13.60 -7.37 -7.57
N TYR A 245 14.73 -8.05 -7.77
CA TYR A 245 14.83 -9.49 -7.54
C TYR A 245 16.28 -9.92 -7.27
N ASN A 246 16.42 -11.04 -6.58
CA ASN A 246 17.67 -11.76 -6.36
C ASN A 246 17.36 -13.25 -6.16
N ASP A 247 18.37 -14.07 -5.91
CA ASP A 247 18.21 -15.53 -5.79
C ASP A 247 17.20 -15.97 -4.71
N THR A 248 16.88 -15.10 -3.75
CA THR A 248 16.03 -15.42 -2.59
C THR A 248 14.63 -14.81 -2.67
N SER A 249 14.45 -13.70 -3.39
CA SER A 249 13.19 -12.96 -3.37
C SER A 249 12.99 -12.07 -4.59
N ALA A 250 11.73 -11.78 -4.90
CA ALA A 250 11.32 -10.74 -5.83
C ALA A 250 10.38 -9.74 -5.16
N GLN A 251 10.43 -8.50 -5.61
CA GLN A 251 9.53 -7.43 -5.22
C GLN A 251 8.84 -6.87 -6.45
N VAL A 252 7.54 -6.65 -6.31
CA VAL A 252 6.68 -6.07 -7.36
C VAL A 252 5.91 -4.89 -6.80
N ALA A 253 5.65 -3.91 -7.66
CA ALA A 253 4.79 -2.78 -7.33
C ALA A 253 3.96 -2.35 -8.53
N GLY A 254 2.78 -1.78 -8.27
CA GLY A 254 1.89 -1.29 -9.30
C GLY A 254 0.53 -0.91 -8.76
N ILE A 255 -0.51 -1.14 -9.57
CA ILE A 255 -1.89 -0.84 -9.22
C ILE A 255 -2.70 -2.13 -9.14
N ALA A 256 -3.47 -2.26 -8.06
CA ALA A 256 -4.60 -3.18 -7.98
C ALA A 256 -5.89 -2.42 -8.30
N THR A 257 -6.69 -2.94 -9.23
CA THR A 257 -8.03 -2.44 -9.52
C THR A 257 -9.03 -3.46 -9.01
N LEU A 258 -9.71 -3.14 -7.92
CA LEU A 258 -10.72 -4.00 -7.30
C LEU A 258 -12.11 -3.55 -7.70
N GLN A 259 -12.99 -4.49 -8.03
CA GLN A 259 -14.42 -4.24 -8.06
C GLN A 259 -15.00 -4.61 -6.71
N LEU A 260 -15.64 -3.64 -6.07
CA LEU A 260 -16.39 -3.84 -4.84
C LEU A 260 -17.86 -3.45 -5.13
N PRO A 261 -18.84 -4.19 -4.61
CA PRO A 261 -20.26 -3.96 -4.88
C PRO A 261 -20.76 -2.62 -4.35
#